data_AF-A0A659ULM4-F1
#
_entry.id   AF-A0A659ULM4-F1
#
_cell.length_a   1.000
_cell.length_b   1.000
_cell.length_c   1.000
_cell.angle_alpha   90.00
_cell.angle_beta   90.00
_cell.angle_gamma   90.00
#
_symmetry.space_group_name_H-M   'P 1'
#
loop_
_entity.id
_entity.type
_entity.pdbx_description
1 polymer ?
#
loop_
_entity_poly.entity_id
_entity_poly.type
_entity_poly.pdbx_seq_one_letter_code
_entity_poly.pdbx_strand_id
1 'polypeptide(L)'
;AVSLCSFPKAIIERMMRDSPELERRLLRQTLNELDEARDWMVTLGRKTAAEKVASFLLMIAGNIDPTLDPAAQSTSFDLPLTRADIADFLGLTIETVSRQLTRLRSDSVIRIENNRHVVVDSLDRLQRRSGA
;
A
#
# COMPACT_ATOMS: atom_id res chain seq x y z
N ALA A 1 -0.25 19.85 -2.88
CA ALA A 1 -0.20 19.94 -4.35
C ALA A 1 0.81 18.91 -4.84
N VAL A 2 0.46 18.10 -5.84
CA VAL A 2 1.39 17.12 -6.43
C VAL A 2 2.16 17.80 -7.55
N SER A 3 3.48 17.68 -7.57
CA SER A 3 4.34 18.13 -8.68
C SER A 3 4.71 16.94 -9.57
N LEU A 4 4.49 17.06 -10.88
CA LEU A 4 4.89 16.04 -11.85
C LEU A 4 6.18 16.48 -12.55
N CYS A 5 7.18 15.61 -12.55
CA CYS A 5 8.38 15.75 -13.40
C CYS A 5 8.27 14.77 -14.57
N SER A 6 8.31 15.28 -15.80
CA SER A 6 8.26 14.48 -17.02
C SER A 6 9.62 14.49 -17.71
N PHE A 7 10.05 13.31 -18.17
CA PHE A 7 11.29 13.13 -18.91
C PHE A 7 11.00 12.42 -20.23
N PRO A 8 11.44 12.97 -21.38
CA PRO A 8 11.38 12.25 -22.64
C PRO A 8 12.14 10.93 -22.56
N LYS A 9 11.53 9.84 -23.05
CA LYS A 9 12.13 8.49 -23.05
C LYS A 9 13.55 8.49 -23.61
N ALA A 10 13.79 9.18 -24.73
CA ALA A 10 15.10 9.28 -25.36
C ALA A 10 16.19 9.89 -24.45
N ILE A 11 15.82 10.81 -23.55
CA ILE A 11 16.75 11.40 -22.58
C ILE A 11 17.11 10.36 -21.50
N ILE A 12 16.14 9.63 -20.97
CA ILE A 12 16.39 8.55 -20.00
C ILE A 12 17.29 7.47 -20.60
N GLU A 13 17.00 7.04 -21.83
CA GLU A 13 17.81 6.04 -22.53
C GLU A 13 19.26 6.50 -22.75
N ARG A 14 19.47 7.79 -23.06
CA ARG A 14 20.82 8.37 -23.14
C ARG A 14 21.51 8.37 -21.78
N MET A 15 20.82 8.83 -20.73
CA MET A 15 21.38 8.87 -19.38
C MET A 15 21.76 7.47 -18.86
N MET A 16 20.99 6.43 -19.22
CA MET A 16 21.32 5.04 -18.89
C MET A 16 22.61 4.58 -19.58
N ARG A 17 22.82 4.93 -20.86
CA ARG A 17 24.06 4.61 -21.58
C ARG A 17 25.27 5.34 -20.99
N ASP A 18 25.07 6.60 -20.58
CA ASP A 18 26.15 7.45 -20.06
C ASP A 18 26.48 7.15 -18.58
N SER A 19 25.58 6.48 -17.85
CA SER A 19 25.74 6.14 -16.43
C SER A 19 25.27 4.71 -16.12
N PRO A 20 26.20 3.73 -16.06
CA PRO A 20 25.88 2.35 -15.70
C PRO A 20 25.26 2.20 -14.30
N GLU A 21 25.57 3.11 -13.37
CA GLU A 21 24.97 3.09 -12.04
C GLU A 21 23.48 3.47 -12.09
N LEU A 22 23.10 4.44 -12.94
CA LEU A 22 21.69 4.78 -13.16
C LEU A 22 20.92 3.61 -13.76
N GLU A 23 21.48 2.96 -14.79
CA GLU A 23 20.89 1.77 -15.40
C GLU A 23 20.62 0.66 -14.37
N ARG A 24 21.62 0.33 -13.54
CA ARG A 24 21.49 -0.68 -12.48
C ARG A 24 20.42 -0.30 -11.45
N ARG A 25 20.35 0.98 -11.05
CA ARG A 25 19.33 1.46 -10.10
C ARG A 25 17.93 1.35 -10.69
N LEU A 26 17.74 1.73 -11.95
CA LEU A 26 16.45 1.60 -12.64
C LEU A 26 16.05 0.12 -12.79
N LEU A 27 16.98 -0.76 -13.18
CA LEU A 27 16.70 -2.19 -13.25
C LEU A 27 16.29 -2.76 -11.89
N ARG A 28 17.01 -2.41 -10.82
CA ARG A 28 16.66 -2.86 -9.46
C ARG A 28 15.28 -2.35 -9.04
N GLN A 29 14.96 -1.10 -9.36
CA GLN A 29 13.63 -0.54 -9.10
C GLN A 29 12.54 -1.32 -9.84
N THR A 30 12.73 -1.61 -11.13
CA THR A 30 11.77 -2.42 -11.92
C THR A 30 11.60 -3.84 -11.38
N LEU A 31 12.68 -4.47 -10.89
CA LEU A 31 12.61 -5.79 -10.26
C LEU A 31 11.84 -5.74 -8.94
N ASN A 32 12.04 -4.70 -8.12
CA ASN A 32 11.26 -4.51 -6.90
C ASN A 32 9.77 -4.31 -7.21
N GLU A 33 9.43 -3.49 -8.20
CA GLU A 33 8.03 -3.28 -8.63
C GLU A 33 7.39 -4.58 -9.14
N LEU A 34 8.15 -5.45 -9.82
CA LEU A 34 7.69 -6.76 -10.25
C LEU A 34 7.44 -7.72 -9.06
N ASP A 35 8.30 -7.68 -8.05
CA ASP A 35 8.15 -8.48 -6.83
C ASP A 35 6.91 -8.02 -6.05
N GLU A 36 6.71 -6.71 -5.89
CA GLU A 36 5.50 -6.14 -5.28
C GLU A 36 4.23 -6.55 -6.02
N ALA A 37 4.24 -6.49 -7.37
CA ALA A 37 3.11 -6.93 -8.18
C ALA A 37 2.80 -8.41 -7.97
N ARG A 38 3.82 -9.26 -7.80
CA ARG A 38 3.64 -10.69 -7.51
C ARG A 38 3.03 -10.93 -6.15
N ASP A 39 3.44 -10.21 -5.12
CA ASP A 39 2.87 -10.31 -3.77
C ASP A 39 1.41 -9.85 -3.75
N TRP A 40 1.09 -8.82 -4.53
CA TRP A 40 -0.29 -8.37 -4.74
C TRP A 40 -1.13 -9.40 -5.47
N MET A 41 -0.61 -10.10 -6.48
CA MET A 41 -1.34 -11.19 -7.13
C MET A 41 -1.72 -12.31 -6.16
N VAL A 42 -0.81 -12.70 -5.25
CA VAL A 42 -1.09 -13.70 -4.21
C VAL A 42 -2.18 -13.19 -3.27
N THR A 43 -2.08 -11.93 -2.83
CA THR A 43 -3.09 -11.29 -1.99
C THR A 43 -4.48 -11.29 -2.65
N LEU A 44 -4.56 -10.94 -3.94
CA LEU A 44 -5.82 -10.89 -4.66
C LEU A 44 -6.41 -12.27 -4.94
N GLY A 45 -5.57 -13.28 -5.19
CA GLY A 45 -6.01 -14.64 -5.55
C GLY A 45 -6.32 -15.56 -4.37
N ARG A 46 -5.70 -15.36 -3.20
CA ARG A 46 -5.75 -16.34 -2.09
C ARG A 46 -6.26 -15.80 -0.77
N LYS A 47 -6.14 -14.50 -0.51
CA LYS A 47 -6.57 -13.92 0.77
C LYS A 47 -8.07 -13.68 0.79
N THR A 48 -8.66 -13.84 1.97
CA THR A 48 -10.06 -13.48 2.26
C THR A 48 -10.27 -11.97 2.14
N ALA A 49 -11.53 -11.52 2.04
CA ALA A 49 -11.84 -10.09 1.98
C ALA A 49 -11.29 -9.30 3.19
N ALA A 50 -11.30 -9.89 4.38
CA ALA A 50 -10.75 -9.28 5.58
C ALA A 50 -9.23 -9.10 5.47
N GLU A 51 -8.52 -10.15 5.04
CA GLU A 51 -7.07 -10.15 4.88
C GLU A 51 -6.61 -9.22 3.76
N LYS A 52 -7.35 -9.14 2.64
CA LYS A 52 -7.09 -8.18 1.55
C LYS A 52 -7.14 -6.74 2.04
N VAL A 53 -8.17 -6.39 2.80
CA VAL A 53 -8.37 -5.04 3.34
C VAL A 53 -7.30 -4.69 4.38
N ALA A 54 -6.93 -5.64 5.25
CA ALA A 54 -5.81 -5.44 6.19
C ALA A 54 -4.47 -5.28 5.46
N SER A 55 -4.20 -6.11 4.44
CA SER A 55 -2.99 -6.03 3.60
C SER A 55 -2.88 -4.67 2.89
N PHE A 56 -4.01 -4.15 2.40
CA PHE A 56 -4.08 -2.82 1.79
C PHE A 56 -3.70 -1.71 2.78
N LEU A 57 -4.24 -1.73 3.99
CA LEU A 57 -3.87 -0.72 5.00
C LEU A 57 -2.39 -0.82 5.40
N LEU A 58 -1.82 -2.02 5.45
CA LEU A 58 -0.39 -2.24 5.67
C LEU A 58 0.48 -1.65 4.56
N MET A 59 0.11 -1.87 3.30
CA MET A 59 0.82 -1.26 2.17
C MET A 59 0.79 0.26 2.25
N ILE A 60 -0.37 0.86 2.54
CA ILE A 60 -0.49 2.31 2.66
C ILE A 60 0.38 2.83 3.83
N ALA A 61 0.35 2.14 4.97
CA ALA A 61 1.19 2.48 6.12
C ALA A 61 2.69 2.48 5.75
N GLY A 62 3.18 1.42 5.09
CA GLY A 62 4.59 1.30 4.70
C GLY A 62 5.05 2.29 3.64
N ASN A 63 4.15 2.70 2.72
CA ASN A 63 4.49 3.65 1.65
C ASN A 63 4.52 5.11 2.12
N ILE A 64 3.71 5.47 3.12
CA ILE A 64 3.59 6.87 3.57
C ILE A 64 4.78 7.28 4.44
N ASP A 65 5.35 6.35 5.21
CA ASP A 65 6.58 6.58 5.95
C ASP A 65 7.52 5.38 5.75
N PRO A 66 8.43 5.45 4.76
CA PRO A 66 9.44 4.43 4.51
C PRO A 66 10.46 4.26 5.65
N THR A 67 10.46 5.19 6.62
CA THR A 67 11.30 5.14 7.83
C THR A 67 10.57 4.59 9.04
N LEU A 68 9.29 4.19 8.90
CA LEU A 68 8.55 3.49 9.95
C LEU A 68 9.36 2.26 10.36
N ASP A 69 9.83 2.31 11.61
CA ASP A 69 10.38 1.15 12.28
C ASP A 69 9.30 0.05 12.25
N PRO A 70 9.58 -1.16 11.76
CA PRO A 70 8.65 -2.29 11.89
C PRO A 70 8.25 -2.57 13.35
N ALA A 71 9.06 -2.11 14.33
CA ALA A 71 8.73 -2.16 15.76
C ALA A 71 7.89 -0.96 16.25
N ALA A 72 7.61 0.03 15.40
CA ALA A 72 6.72 1.13 15.71
C ALA A 72 5.34 0.57 16.08
N GLN A 73 4.84 1.00 17.24
CA GLN A 73 3.60 0.46 17.76
C GLN A 73 2.39 1.03 17.00
N SER A 74 2.46 2.25 16.47
CA SER A 74 1.31 2.89 15.83
C SER A 74 1.73 3.79 14.68
N THR A 75 0.84 3.97 13.71
CA THR A 75 1.00 4.94 12.62
C THR A 75 -0.35 5.52 12.21
N SER A 76 -0.35 6.66 11.54
CA SER A 76 -1.57 7.30 11.05
C SER A 76 -1.37 7.88 9.67
N PHE A 77 -2.39 7.82 8.83
CA PHE A 77 -2.34 8.34 7.47
C PHE A 77 -3.71 8.73 6.95
N ASP A 78 -3.72 9.66 6.00
CA ASP A 78 -4.92 9.95 5.23
C ASP A 78 -5.04 9.00 4.04
N LEU A 79 -6.18 8.34 3.89
CA LEU A 79 -6.51 7.54 2.72
C LEU A 79 -6.83 8.46 1.53
N PRO A 80 -5.95 8.53 0.50
CA PRO A 80 -6.22 9.33 -0.69
C PRO A 80 -7.33 8.72 -1.56
N LEU A 81 -7.62 7.43 -1.35
CA LEU A 81 -8.59 6.63 -2.08
C LEU A 81 -9.95 6.62 -1.40
N THR A 82 -11.02 6.60 -2.18
CA THR A 82 -12.39 6.39 -1.72
C THR A 82 -12.66 4.90 -1.47
N ARG A 83 -13.81 4.58 -0.88
CA ARG A 83 -14.23 3.17 -0.73
C ARG A 83 -14.46 2.47 -2.06
N ALA A 84 -14.89 3.21 -3.09
CA ALA A 84 -15.04 2.70 -4.44
C ALA A 84 -13.68 2.33 -5.03
N ASP A 85 -12.70 3.23 -4.95
CA ASP A 85 -11.36 2.97 -5.48
C ASP A 85 -10.69 1.77 -4.78
N ILE A 86 -10.88 1.63 -3.46
CA ILE A 86 -10.37 0.49 -2.69
C ILE A 86 -11.06 -0.81 -3.12
N ALA A 87 -12.37 -0.76 -3.37
CA ALA A 87 -13.14 -1.92 -3.82
C ALA A 87 -12.67 -2.40 -5.19
N ASP A 88 -12.50 -1.46 -6.13
CA ASP A 88 -11.98 -1.73 -7.48
C ASP A 88 -10.56 -2.29 -7.43
N PHE A 89 -9.68 -1.71 -6.61
CA PHE A 89 -8.31 -2.18 -6.43
C PHE A 89 -8.23 -3.61 -5.86
N LEU A 90 -9.11 -3.97 -4.91
CA LEU A 90 -9.08 -5.27 -4.22
C LEU A 90 -9.94 -6.36 -4.89
N GLY A 91 -10.70 -6.02 -5.93
CA GLY A 91 -11.71 -6.89 -6.52
C GLY A 91 -12.81 -7.26 -5.52
N LEU A 92 -13.26 -6.30 -4.73
CA LEU A 92 -14.31 -6.44 -3.71
C LEU A 92 -15.47 -5.50 -4.03
N THR A 93 -16.58 -5.63 -3.30
CA THR A 93 -17.66 -4.63 -3.34
C THR A 93 -17.41 -3.51 -2.32
N ILE A 94 -17.99 -2.33 -2.55
CA ILE A 94 -17.89 -1.18 -1.64
C ILE A 94 -18.44 -1.53 -0.25
N GLU A 95 -19.54 -2.29 -0.18
CA GLU A 95 -20.16 -2.77 1.05
C GLU A 95 -19.23 -3.73 1.79
N THR A 96 -18.50 -4.57 1.05
CA THR A 96 -17.53 -5.51 1.61
C THR A 96 -16.37 -4.76 2.23
N VAL A 97 -15.78 -3.79 1.52
CA VAL A 97 -14.70 -2.94 2.06
C VAL A 97 -15.17 -2.21 3.31
N SER A 98 -16.36 -1.59 3.26
CA SER A 98 -16.94 -0.86 4.40
C SER A 98 -17.13 -1.79 5.61
N ARG A 99 -17.64 -3.01 5.39
CA ARG A 99 -17.84 -4.01 6.45
C ARG A 99 -16.52 -4.44 7.08
N GLN A 100 -15.47 -4.69 6.28
CA GLN A 100 -14.18 -5.11 6.82
C GLN A 100 -13.49 -3.98 7.60
N LEU A 101 -13.62 -2.73 7.15
CA LEU A 101 -13.13 -1.58 7.91
C LEU A 101 -13.86 -1.40 9.25
N THR A 102 -15.18 -1.54 9.26
CA THR A 102 -15.95 -1.50 10.51
C THR A 102 -15.53 -2.62 11.46
N ARG A 103 -15.21 -3.82 10.95
CA ARG A 103 -14.69 -4.93 11.76
C ARG A 103 -13.30 -4.64 12.34
N LEU A 104 -12.37 -4.12 11.53
CA LEU A 104 -11.06 -3.73 12.05
C LEU A 104 -11.17 -2.64 13.13
N ARG A 105 -12.14 -1.73 12.99
CA ARG A 105 -12.45 -0.72 14.01
C ARG A 105 -13.08 -1.33 15.27
N SER A 106 -14.07 -2.21 15.14
CA SER A 106 -14.70 -2.86 16.30
C SER A 106 -13.69 -3.69 17.09
N ASP A 107 -12.73 -4.28 16.37
CA ASP A 107 -11.66 -5.07 16.96
C ASP A 107 -10.52 -4.19 17.51
N SER A 108 -10.66 -2.86 17.49
CA SER A 108 -9.66 -1.88 17.95
C SER A 108 -8.29 -2.06 17.28
N VAL A 109 -8.24 -2.53 16.03
CA VAL A 109 -7.01 -2.61 15.24
C VAL A 109 -6.70 -1.27 14.59
N ILE A 110 -7.76 -0.56 14.19
CA ILE A 110 -7.69 0.78 13.62
C ILE A 110 -8.72 1.72 14.24
N ARG A 111 -8.46 3.03 14.18
CA ARG A 111 -9.47 4.08 14.28
C ARG A 111 -9.60 4.78 12.92
N ILE A 112 -10.79 5.29 12.65
CA ILE A 112 -11.06 6.10 11.46
C ILE A 112 -11.63 7.43 11.95
N GLU A 113 -10.88 8.50 11.71
CA GLU A 113 -11.22 9.87 12.02
C GLU A 113 -11.56 10.62 10.72
N ASN A 114 -12.55 11.51 10.74
CA ASN A 114 -12.93 12.33 9.59
C ASN A 114 -13.12 11.56 8.27
N ASN A 115 -13.65 10.34 8.32
CA ASN A 115 -13.88 9.39 7.22
C ASN A 115 -12.65 8.86 6.45
N ARG A 116 -11.52 9.58 6.45
CA ARG A 116 -10.34 9.26 5.62
C ARG A 116 -9.05 9.15 6.43
N HIS A 117 -8.98 9.73 7.61
CA HIS A 117 -7.81 9.63 8.47
C HIS A 117 -7.86 8.28 9.20
N VAL A 118 -6.91 7.39 8.92
CA VAL A 118 -6.80 6.08 9.54
C VAL A 118 -5.66 6.11 10.53
N VAL A 119 -5.94 5.73 11.76
CA VAL A 119 -4.93 5.48 12.79
C VAL A 119 -4.84 3.97 12.98
N VAL A 120 -3.66 3.41 12.78
CA VAL A 120 -3.35 2.01 13.08
C VAL A 120 -2.78 1.96 14.48
N ASP A 121 -3.52 1.36 15.40
CA ASP A 121 -3.16 1.31 16.82
C ASP A 121 -2.04 0.32 17.13
N SER A 122 -1.93 -0.72 16.30
CA SER A 122 -0.91 -1.75 16.40
C SER A 122 -0.61 -2.32 15.02
N LEU A 123 0.58 -2.00 14.48
CA LEU A 123 1.03 -2.54 13.20
C LEU A 123 1.09 -4.07 13.22
N ASP A 124 1.58 -4.65 14.31
CA ASP A 124 1.63 -6.10 14.52
C ASP A 124 0.22 -6.73 14.52
N ARG A 125 -0.77 -6.12 15.19
CA ARG A 125 -2.16 -6.63 15.13
C ARG A 125 -2.74 -6.52 13.73
N LEU A 126 -2.46 -5.44 13.01
CA LEU A 126 -2.88 -5.30 11.61
C LEU A 126 -2.20 -6.34 10.71
N GLN A 127 -0.93 -6.65 10.96
CA GLN A 127 -0.15 -7.65 10.23
C GLN A 127 -0.75 -9.04 10.38
N ARG A 128 -1.12 -9.45 11.59
CA ARG A 128 -1.83 -10.73 11.80
C ARG A 128 -3.17 -10.79 11.08
N ARG A 129 -3.89 -9.65 10.97
CA ARG A 129 -5.15 -9.59 10.21
C ARG A 129 -4.93 -9.69 8.70
N SER A 130 -3.71 -9.48 8.22
CA SER A 130 -3.37 -9.62 6.80
C SER A 130 -3.13 -11.07 6.36
N GLY A 131 -3.21 -12.05 7.29
CA GLY A 131 -2.95 -13.46 7.00
C GLY A 131 -1.47 -13.83 7.00
N ALA A 132 -0.64 -13.03 7.71
CA ALA A 132 0.77 -13.27 7.95
C ALA A 132 1.01 -13.76 9.39
#